data_AF-A0A453S0F6-F1
#
_entry.id   AF-A0A453S0F6-F1
#
_cell.length_a   1.000
_cell.length_b   1.000
_cell.length_c   1.000
_cell.angle_alpha   90.00
_cell.angle_beta   90.00
_cell.angle_gamma   90.00
#
_symmetry.space_group_name_H-M   'P 1'
#
loop_
_entity.id
_entity.type
_entity.pdbx_description
1 polymer ?
#
loop_
_entity_poly.entity_id
_entity_poly.type
_entity_poly.pdbx_seq_one_letter_code
_entity_poly.pdbx_strand_id
1 'polypeptide(L)'
;MVCLCMLIAGGHFMRKLLLDGRRFPKMHLDLQRLLQVVSHGEQVFPRVKDRCASKSWFATEDIAALEDLIGRLRRLKENLGFITNRVTTLQASLDSWQSEQINKSLYYLSFLSIVFLPLSIVTGVFGMNVGGVPWTEQNKNPANLDGFANVMLICAVILLLLLLCFLFPSLYSHVSAWRTRRELTRSGSQNKRHLKLFKDHREGYMRL
;
A
#
# COMPACT_ATOMS: atom_id res chain seq x y z
N MET A 1 -7.29 -6.94 22.43
CA MET A 1 -6.52 -7.41 21.25
C MET A 1 -7.41 -7.77 20.06
N VAL A 2 -8.55 -8.45 20.26
CA VAL A 2 -9.42 -8.93 19.16
C VAL A 2 -10.03 -7.80 18.31
N CYS A 3 -10.52 -6.72 18.92
CA CYS A 3 -11.16 -5.62 18.19
C CYS A 3 -10.19 -4.86 17.25
N LEU A 4 -8.94 -4.66 17.66
CA LEU A 4 -7.92 -3.99 16.84
C LEU A 4 -7.47 -4.86 15.66
N CYS A 5 -7.38 -6.18 15.87
CA CYS A 5 -7.03 -7.12 14.80
C CYS A 5 -8.15 -7.24 13.77
N MET A 6 -9.41 -7.19 14.21
CA MET A 6 -10.59 -7.23 13.33
C MET A 6 -10.76 -5.94 12.52
N LEU A 7 -10.40 -4.78 13.08
CA LEU A 7 -10.40 -3.49 12.37
C LEU A 7 -9.30 -3.43 11.30
N ILE A 8 -8.11 -3.98 11.59
CA ILE A 8 -6.99 -4.07 10.65
C ILE A 8 -7.28 -5.13 9.56
N ALA A 9 -7.82 -6.29 9.93
CA ALA A 9 -8.20 -7.36 9.00
C ALA A 9 -9.36 -6.93 8.09
N GLY A 10 -10.35 -6.21 8.64
CA GLY A 10 -11.45 -5.62 7.88
C GLY A 10 -10.96 -4.57 6.87
N GLY A 11 -9.98 -3.75 7.25
CA GLY A 11 -9.33 -2.80 6.33
C GLY A 11 -8.55 -3.48 5.20
N HIS A 12 -7.84 -4.57 5.50
CA HIS A 12 -7.12 -5.35 4.50
C HIS A 12 -8.07 -6.07 3.53
N PHE A 13 -9.15 -6.69 4.04
CA PHE A 13 -10.19 -7.31 3.22
C PHE A 13 -10.89 -6.29 2.31
N MET A 14 -11.26 -5.13 2.85
CA MET A 14 -11.83 -4.03 2.08
C MET A 14 -10.87 -3.58 0.97
N ARG A 15 -9.59 -3.32 1.27
CA ARG A 15 -8.60 -2.97 0.23
C ARG A 15 -8.47 -4.03 -0.85
N LYS A 16 -8.50 -5.31 -0.48
CA LYS A 16 -8.48 -6.43 -1.42
C LYS A 16 -9.73 -6.43 -2.30
N LEU A 17 -10.92 -6.25 -1.73
CA LEU A 17 -12.20 -6.17 -2.44
C LEU A 17 -12.28 -4.94 -3.37
N LEU A 18 -11.68 -3.82 -2.97
CA LEU A 18 -11.58 -2.60 -3.78
C LEU A 18 -10.64 -2.80 -4.98
N LEU A 19 -9.58 -3.61 -4.84
CA LEU A 19 -8.66 -4.00 -5.92
C LEU A 19 -9.22 -5.10 -6.85
N ASP A 20 -10.11 -5.97 -6.34
CA ASP A 20 -10.55 -7.22 -7.00
C ASP A 20 -11.51 -7.02 -8.19
N GLY A 21 -11.75 -5.78 -8.61
CA GLY A 21 -12.50 -5.52 -9.82
C GLY A 21 -12.09 -4.20 -10.40
N ARG A 22 -12.12 -4.10 -11.74
CA ARG A 22 -11.96 -2.85 -12.50
C ARG A 22 -12.96 -1.72 -12.13
N ARG A 23 -13.62 -1.79 -10.97
CA ARG A 23 -14.50 -0.79 -10.39
C ARG A 23 -13.78 0.50 -9.99
N PHE A 24 -12.57 0.46 -9.45
CA PHE A 24 -11.84 1.69 -9.11
C PHE A 24 -11.49 2.54 -10.33
N PRO A 25 -10.85 1.96 -11.38
CA PRO A 25 -10.58 2.69 -12.61
C PRO A 25 -11.87 3.22 -13.26
N LYS A 26 -12.96 2.42 -13.26
CA LYS A 26 -14.27 2.85 -13.75
C LYS A 26 -14.84 4.02 -12.94
N MET A 27 -14.83 3.93 -11.62
CA MET A 27 -15.37 4.97 -10.74
C MET A 27 -14.58 6.28 -10.86
N HIS A 28 -13.25 6.21 -10.97
CA HIS A 28 -12.42 7.39 -11.24
C HIS A 28 -12.75 8.01 -12.61
N LEU A 29 -12.86 7.18 -13.66
CA LEU A 29 -13.16 7.64 -15.02
C LEU A 29 -14.57 8.26 -15.12
N ASP A 30 -15.56 7.63 -14.50
CA ASP A 30 -16.94 8.12 -14.49
C ASP A 30 -17.06 9.42 -13.68
N LEU A 31 -16.32 9.54 -12.58
CA LEU A 31 -16.26 10.77 -11.80
C LEU A 31 -15.56 11.90 -12.57
N GLN A 32 -14.47 11.61 -13.29
CA GLN A 32 -13.83 12.57 -14.18
C GLN A 32 -14.77 13.03 -15.31
N ARG A 33 -15.50 12.10 -15.94
CA ARG A 33 -16.50 12.44 -16.97
C ARG A 33 -17.59 13.35 -16.41
N LEU A 34 -18.12 13.03 -15.22
CA LEU A 34 -19.12 13.84 -14.55
C LEU A 34 -18.59 15.25 -14.26
N LEU A 35 -17.37 15.35 -13.73
CA LEU A 35 -16.72 16.63 -13.45
C LEU A 35 -16.49 17.45 -14.72
N GLN A 36 -16.14 16.80 -15.84
CA GLN A 36 -15.97 17.44 -17.14
C GLN A 36 -17.30 17.99 -17.69
N VAL A 37 -18.39 17.23 -17.58
CA VAL A 37 -19.73 17.68 -17.99
C VAL A 37 -20.20 18.87 -17.14
N VAL A 38 -20.02 18.79 -15.82
CA VAL A 38 -20.39 19.87 -14.89
C VAL A 38 -19.54 21.12 -15.14
N SER A 39 -18.24 20.95 -15.40
CA SER A 39 -17.33 22.05 -15.75
C SER A 39 -17.70 22.70 -17.07
N HIS A 40 -18.15 21.93 -18.07
CA HIS A 40 -18.67 22.46 -19.32
C HIS A 40 -19.96 23.25 -19.11
N GLY A 41 -20.89 22.71 -18.31
CA GLY A 41 -22.14 23.41 -17.97
C GLY A 41 -21.86 24.78 -17.36
N GLU A 42 -20.93 24.85 -16.40
CA GLU A 42 -20.56 26.11 -15.73
C GLU A 42 -19.99 27.18 -16.66
N GLN A 43 -19.41 26.81 -17.82
CA GLN A 43 -18.98 27.78 -18.83
C GLN A 43 -20.11 28.24 -19.76
N VAL A 44 -21.11 27.40 -19.96
CA VAL A 44 -22.23 27.65 -20.88
C VAL A 44 -23.33 28.47 -20.21
N PHE A 45 -23.71 28.15 -18.98
CA PHE A 45 -24.82 28.83 -18.29
C PHE A 45 -24.62 30.34 -18.10
N PRO A 46 -23.42 30.86 -17.75
CA PRO A 46 -23.19 32.31 -17.69
C PRO A 46 -23.33 32.99 -19.05
N ARG A 47 -22.89 32.33 -20.13
CA ARG A 47 -23.05 32.84 -21.50
C ARG A 47 -24.51 32.86 -21.93
N VAL A 48 -25.28 31.84 -21.55
CA VAL A 48 -26.74 31.82 -21.78
C VAL A 48 -27.41 32.94 -20.99
N LYS A 49 -27.03 33.15 -19.72
CA LYS A 49 -27.52 34.28 -18.91
C LYS A 49 -27.27 35.62 -19.58
N ASP A 50 -26.05 35.85 -20.05
CA ASP A 50 -25.66 37.11 -20.71
C ASP A 50 -26.47 37.37 -21.99
N ARG A 51 -26.71 36.32 -22.79
CA ARG A 51 -27.57 36.40 -23.98
C ARG A 51 -29.05 36.60 -23.63
N CYS A 52 -29.57 35.94 -22.60
CA CYS A 52 -30.96 36.11 -22.14
C CYS A 52 -31.21 37.50 -21.56
N ALA A 53 -30.27 38.04 -20.77
CA ALA A 53 -30.35 39.37 -20.20
C ALA A 53 -30.38 40.48 -21.27
N SER A 54 -29.79 40.23 -22.46
CA SER A 54 -29.83 41.17 -23.57
C SER A 54 -31.19 41.26 -24.29
N LYS A 55 -32.12 40.33 -24.03
CA LYS A 55 -33.42 40.27 -24.71
C LYS A 55 -34.55 40.81 -23.84
N SER A 56 -35.39 41.67 -24.42
CA SER A 56 -36.47 42.39 -23.73
C SER A 56 -37.66 41.54 -23.24
N TRP A 57 -37.72 40.25 -23.59
CA TRP A 57 -38.80 39.33 -23.20
C TRP A 57 -38.44 38.43 -22.01
N PHE A 58 -37.24 38.58 -21.43
CA PHE A 58 -36.85 37.89 -20.20
C PHE A 58 -37.17 38.75 -18.98
N ALA A 59 -37.94 38.21 -18.04
CA ALA A 59 -38.22 38.90 -16.78
C ALA A 59 -37.00 38.90 -15.87
N THR A 60 -36.87 39.92 -15.02
CA THR A 60 -35.76 40.03 -14.05
C THR A 60 -35.77 38.87 -13.05
N GLU A 61 -36.94 38.32 -12.76
CA GLU A 61 -37.16 37.14 -11.91
C GLU A 61 -36.52 35.87 -12.51
N ASP A 62 -36.65 35.66 -13.82
CA ASP A 62 -36.05 34.51 -14.53
C ASP A 62 -34.51 34.60 -14.54
N ILE A 63 -33.97 35.81 -14.66
CA ILE A 63 -32.52 36.06 -14.59
C ILE A 63 -32.00 35.73 -13.19
N ALA A 64 -32.73 36.11 -12.14
CA ALA A 64 -32.37 35.79 -10.76
C ALA A 64 -32.45 34.27 -10.49
N ALA A 65 -33.46 33.59 -11.02
CA ALA A 65 -33.58 32.13 -10.92
C ALA A 65 -32.41 31.41 -11.62
N LEU A 66 -31.99 31.89 -12.79
CA LEU A 66 -30.84 31.36 -13.52
C LEU A 66 -29.52 31.57 -12.75
N GLU A 67 -29.38 32.70 -12.05
CA GLU A 67 -28.22 33.00 -11.23
C GLU A 67 -28.13 32.07 -10.00
N ASP A 68 -29.24 31.78 -9.33
CA ASP A 68 -29.27 30.77 -8.25
C ASP A 68 -28.91 29.38 -8.79
N LEU A 69 -29.40 29.02 -9.98
CA LEU A 69 -29.07 27.74 -10.62
C LEU A 69 -27.57 27.61 -10.93
N ILE A 70 -26.94 28.68 -11.44
CA ILE A 70 -25.49 28.74 -11.66
C ILE A 70 -24.74 28.59 -10.32
N GLY A 71 -25.21 29.26 -9.27
CA GLY A 71 -24.65 29.13 -7.93
C GLY A 71 -24.71 27.69 -7.39
N ARG A 72 -25.83 26.99 -7.58
CA ARG A 72 -25.99 25.57 -7.22
C ARG A 72 -25.05 24.67 -8.01
N LEU A 73 -24.92 24.91 -9.32
CA LEU A 73 -24.01 24.13 -10.18
C LEU A 73 -22.54 24.30 -9.75
N ARG A 74 -22.15 25.52 -9.37
CA ARG A 74 -20.79 25.82 -8.88
C ARG A 74 -20.48 25.07 -7.58
N ARG A 75 -21.42 25.06 -6.62
CA ARG A 75 -21.29 24.27 -5.38
C ARG A 75 -21.22 22.77 -5.68
N LEU A 76 -22.00 22.27 -6.63
CA LEU A 76 -21.95 20.87 -7.05
C LEU A 76 -20.58 20.51 -7.66
N LYS A 77 -20.02 21.37 -8.51
CA LYS A 77 -18.68 21.22 -9.09
C LYS A 77 -17.61 21.12 -8.01
N GLU A 78 -17.65 22.01 -7.03
CA GLU A 78 -16.70 22.01 -5.90
C GLU A 78 -16.79 20.71 -5.12
N ASN A 79 -18.00 20.27 -4.76
CA ASN A 79 -18.24 19.01 -4.06
C ASN A 79 -17.70 17.80 -4.85
N LEU A 80 -17.94 17.75 -6.17
CA LEU A 80 -17.40 16.70 -7.04
C LEU A 80 -15.88 16.75 -7.14
N GLY A 81 -15.29 17.94 -7.15
CA GLY A 81 -13.84 18.13 -7.08
C GLY A 81 -13.24 17.55 -5.80
N PHE A 82 -13.86 17.80 -4.64
CA PHE A 82 -13.44 17.21 -3.36
C PHE A 82 -13.51 15.68 -3.36
N ILE A 83 -14.59 15.11 -3.89
CA ILE A 83 -14.74 13.65 -4.00
C ILE A 83 -13.65 13.08 -4.92
N THR A 84 -13.39 13.73 -6.06
CA THR A 84 -12.36 13.31 -7.01
C THR A 84 -10.98 13.30 -6.35
N ASN A 85 -10.61 14.36 -5.64
CA ASN A 85 -9.33 14.44 -4.93
C ASN A 85 -9.19 13.37 -3.84
N ARG A 86 -10.30 13.00 -3.18
CA ARG A 86 -10.30 11.89 -2.22
C ARG A 86 -10.11 10.54 -2.91
N VAL A 87 -10.78 10.31 -4.04
CA VAL A 87 -10.65 9.07 -4.81
C VAL A 87 -9.23 8.91 -5.35
N THR A 88 -8.61 9.97 -5.87
CA THR A 88 -7.20 9.93 -6.33
C THR A 88 -6.23 9.61 -5.20
N THR A 89 -6.42 10.22 -4.03
CA THR A 89 -5.61 9.94 -2.84
C THR A 89 -5.76 8.49 -2.37
N LEU A 90 -7.00 7.97 -2.39
CA LEU A 90 -7.27 6.57 -2.08
C LEU A 90 -6.63 5.62 -3.09
N GLN A 91 -6.67 5.97 -4.38
CA GLN A 91 -6.03 5.19 -5.44
C GLN A 91 -4.51 5.11 -5.24
N ALA A 92 -3.85 6.25 -5.00
CA ALA A 92 -2.41 6.27 -4.70
C ALA A 92 -2.06 5.41 -3.47
N SER A 93 -2.93 5.41 -2.44
CA SER A 93 -2.76 4.59 -1.25
C SER A 93 -2.90 3.09 -1.55
N LEU A 94 -3.81 2.71 -2.45
CA LEU A 94 -3.99 1.32 -2.89
C LEU A 94 -2.83 0.85 -3.76
N ASP A 95 -2.34 1.69 -4.67
CA ASP A 95 -1.20 1.38 -5.54
C ASP A 95 0.08 1.18 -4.71
N SER A 96 0.30 2.04 -3.72
CA SER A 96 1.40 1.87 -2.75
C SER A 96 1.30 0.56 -2.00
N TRP A 97 0.09 0.20 -1.53
CA TRP A 97 -0.13 -1.06 -0.82
C TRP A 97 0.08 -2.28 -1.73
N GLN A 98 -0.39 -2.24 -2.98
CA GLN A 98 -0.20 -3.30 -3.96
C GLN A 98 1.29 -3.47 -4.29
N SER A 99 2.01 -2.36 -4.50
CA SER A 99 3.45 -2.37 -4.72
C SER A 99 4.20 -3.03 -3.57
N GLU A 100 3.79 -2.75 -2.32
CA GLU A 100 4.38 -3.40 -1.14
C GLU A 100 4.14 -4.91 -1.12
N GLN A 101 2.95 -5.39 -1.51
CA GLN A 101 2.68 -6.83 -1.62
C GLN A 101 3.48 -7.52 -2.73
N ILE A 102 3.63 -6.86 -3.89
CA ILE A 102 4.44 -7.36 -5.00
C ILE A 102 5.90 -7.42 -4.57
N ASN A 103 6.43 -6.35 -3.97
CA ASN A 103 7.80 -6.30 -3.51
C ASN A 103 8.08 -7.40 -2.46
N LYS A 104 7.12 -7.66 -1.56
CA LYS A 104 7.22 -8.76 -0.60
C LYS A 104 7.22 -10.13 -1.29
N SER A 105 6.40 -10.32 -2.32
CA SER A 105 6.38 -11.57 -3.11
C SER A 105 7.70 -11.77 -3.86
N LEU A 106 8.22 -10.72 -4.50
CA LEU A 106 9.51 -10.73 -5.19
C LEU A 106 10.66 -11.08 -4.25
N TYR A 107 10.66 -10.53 -3.03
CA TYR A 107 11.64 -10.86 -2.00
C TYR A 107 11.68 -12.37 -1.69
N TYR A 108 10.52 -13.04 -1.56
CA TYR A 108 10.48 -14.50 -1.37
C TYR A 108 10.94 -15.29 -2.60
N LEU A 109 10.63 -14.82 -3.81
CA LEU A 109 11.10 -15.46 -5.04
C LEU A 109 12.62 -15.33 -5.17
N SER A 110 13.19 -14.15 -4.93
CA SER A 110 14.64 -13.95 -4.92
C SER A 110 15.33 -14.82 -3.87
N PHE A 111 14.75 -14.95 -2.68
CA PHE A 111 15.24 -15.87 -1.66
C PHE A 111 15.29 -17.32 -2.17
N LEU A 112 14.21 -17.78 -2.79
CA LEU A 112 14.13 -19.13 -3.33
C LEU A 112 15.20 -19.37 -4.43
N SER A 113 15.40 -18.40 -5.32
CA SER A 113 16.46 -18.47 -6.35
C SER A 113 17.86 -18.55 -5.75
N ILE A 114 18.15 -17.76 -4.72
CA ILE A 114 19.46 -17.75 -4.05
C ILE A 114 19.74 -19.09 -3.34
N VAL A 115 18.72 -19.74 -2.77
CA VAL A 115 18.83 -21.07 -2.16
C VAL A 115 19.00 -22.17 -3.21
N PHE A 116 18.29 -22.07 -4.34
CA PHE A 116 18.41 -23.05 -5.42
C PHE A 116 19.68 -22.94 -6.23
N LEU A 117 20.30 -21.76 -6.33
CA LEU A 117 21.55 -21.57 -7.06
C LEU A 117 22.67 -22.55 -6.64
N PRO A 118 23.06 -22.68 -5.35
CA PRO A 118 24.06 -23.65 -4.92
C PRO A 118 23.57 -25.10 -5.08
N LEU A 119 22.28 -25.35 -4.85
CA LEU A 119 21.69 -26.67 -5.01
C LEU A 119 21.77 -27.15 -6.46
N SER A 120 21.51 -26.25 -7.42
CA SER A 120 21.61 -26.50 -8.86
C SER A 120 23.05 -26.78 -9.29
N ILE A 121 24.04 -26.11 -8.71
CA ILE A 121 25.47 -26.39 -8.96
C ILE A 121 25.81 -27.80 -8.47
N VAL A 122 25.41 -28.14 -7.25
CA VAL A 122 25.61 -29.47 -6.65
C VAL A 122 25.00 -30.54 -7.56
N THR A 123 23.71 -30.44 -7.89
CA THR A 123 23.04 -31.42 -8.76
C THR A 123 23.60 -31.45 -10.17
N GLY A 124 24.09 -30.31 -10.70
CA GLY A 124 24.70 -30.24 -12.02
C GLY A 124 26.04 -30.99 -12.07
N VAL A 125 26.89 -30.81 -11.06
CA VAL A 125 28.17 -31.54 -10.93
C VAL A 125 27.96 -33.05 -10.77
N PHE A 126 26.94 -33.47 -10.02
CA PHE A 126 26.60 -34.90 -9.87
C PHE A 126 25.83 -35.49 -11.05
N GLY A 127 25.10 -34.65 -11.81
CA GLY A 127 24.26 -35.06 -12.93
C GLY A 127 24.98 -35.12 -14.28
N MET A 128 26.15 -34.47 -14.42
CA MET A 128 27.06 -34.78 -15.51
C MET A 128 27.49 -36.24 -15.33
N ASN A 129 27.12 -37.09 -16.28
CA ASN A 129 27.39 -38.53 -16.27
C ASN A 129 28.90 -38.78 -16.51
N VAL A 130 29.74 -38.38 -15.54
CA VAL A 130 31.19 -38.55 -15.55
C VAL A 130 31.55 -39.80 -14.75
N GLY A 131 31.93 -40.86 -15.49
CA GLY A 131 32.61 -42.04 -14.97
C GLY A 131 34.00 -41.71 -14.43
N GLY A 132 34.05 -40.94 -13.36
CA GLY A 132 35.26 -40.39 -12.78
C GLY A 132 34.93 -39.30 -11.79
N VAL A 133 34.28 -39.65 -10.69
CA VAL A 133 34.32 -38.81 -9.48
C VAL A 133 35.81 -38.63 -9.17
N PRO A 134 36.37 -37.41 -9.07
CA PRO A 134 37.79 -37.21 -8.75
C PRO A 134 38.20 -37.77 -7.36
N TRP A 135 37.25 -38.39 -6.64
CA TRP A 135 37.33 -38.98 -5.32
C TRP A 135 37.67 -40.47 -5.31
N THR A 136 37.63 -41.18 -6.45
CA THR A 136 37.93 -42.63 -6.48
C THR A 136 39.43 -42.94 -6.45
N GLU A 137 40.30 -41.97 -6.74
CA GLU A 137 41.77 -42.12 -6.74
C GLU A 137 42.40 -41.61 -5.42
N GLN A 138 41.79 -41.86 -4.26
CA GLN A 138 42.35 -41.48 -2.95
C GLN A 138 43.62 -42.25 -2.55
N ASN A 139 44.17 -43.12 -3.40
CA ASN A 139 45.22 -44.06 -3.01
C ASN A 139 46.67 -43.59 -3.25
N LYS A 140 46.95 -42.29 -3.49
CA LYS A 140 48.33 -41.88 -3.81
C LYS A 140 48.89 -40.59 -3.20
N ASN A 141 48.11 -39.71 -2.54
CA ASN A 141 48.68 -38.55 -1.84
C ASN A 141 47.76 -38.05 -0.69
N PRO A 142 48.25 -37.97 0.58
CA PRO A 142 47.43 -37.59 1.74
C PRO A 142 47.05 -36.10 1.84
N ALA A 143 47.43 -35.27 0.87
CA ALA A 143 47.16 -33.83 0.88
C ALA A 143 45.86 -33.42 0.16
N ASN A 144 45.24 -34.30 -0.63
CA ASN A 144 44.07 -33.98 -1.48
C ASN A 144 42.77 -34.71 -1.07
N LEU A 145 42.74 -35.31 0.12
CA LEU A 145 41.70 -36.26 0.56
C LEU A 145 40.32 -35.64 0.80
N ASP A 146 40.16 -34.31 0.78
CA ASP A 146 38.96 -33.66 1.33
C ASP A 146 38.20 -32.74 0.38
N GLY A 147 38.59 -32.55 -0.87
CA GLY A 147 37.87 -31.70 -1.83
C GLY A 147 36.34 -31.93 -1.97
N PHE A 148 35.80 -33.15 -1.79
CA PHE A 148 34.34 -33.38 -1.78
C PHE A 148 33.74 -32.81 -0.51
N ALA A 149 34.36 -33.12 0.63
CA ALA A 149 34.00 -32.54 1.91
C ALA A 149 34.16 -31.02 1.89
N ASN A 150 35.16 -30.48 1.19
CA ASN A 150 35.44 -29.07 1.07
C ASN A 150 34.41 -28.36 0.16
N VAL A 151 34.00 -28.97 -0.96
CA VAL A 151 32.89 -28.46 -1.80
C VAL A 151 31.56 -28.51 -1.05
N MET A 152 31.28 -29.61 -0.34
CA MET A 152 30.10 -29.73 0.51
C MET A 152 30.12 -28.72 1.67
N LEU A 153 31.28 -28.48 2.28
CA LEU A 153 31.47 -27.50 3.35
C LEU A 153 31.32 -26.08 2.83
N ILE A 154 31.89 -25.74 1.66
CA ILE A 154 31.70 -24.45 0.99
C ILE A 154 30.21 -24.24 0.69
N CYS A 155 29.52 -25.24 0.15
CA CYS A 155 28.09 -25.18 -0.12
C CYS A 155 27.26 -24.97 1.16
N ALA A 156 27.59 -25.68 2.24
CA ALA A 156 26.94 -25.55 3.54
C ALA A 156 27.20 -24.18 4.19
N VAL A 157 28.42 -23.66 4.10
CA VAL A 157 28.80 -22.33 4.59
C VAL A 157 28.09 -21.23 3.81
N ILE A 158 27.99 -21.35 2.49
CA ILE A 158 27.23 -20.41 1.65
C ILE A 158 25.75 -20.44 2.05
N LEU A 159 25.14 -21.62 2.20
CA LEU A 159 23.76 -21.75 2.68
C LEU A 159 23.56 -21.13 4.08
N LEU A 160 24.48 -21.37 5.01
CA LEU A 160 24.45 -20.82 6.36
C LEU A 160 24.56 -19.29 6.36
N LEU A 161 25.50 -18.73 5.58
CA LEU A 161 25.68 -17.29 5.41
C LEU A 161 24.44 -16.64 4.81
N LEU A 162 23.84 -17.26 3.79
CA LEU A 162 22.61 -16.79 3.16
C LEU A 162 21.44 -16.79 4.16
N LEU A 163 21.31 -17.86 4.95
CA LEU A 163 20.29 -17.97 5.99
C LEU A 163 20.49 -16.90 7.07
N LEU A 164 21.72 -16.68 7.55
CA LEU A 164 22.07 -15.62 8.51
C LEU A 164 21.79 -14.22 7.97
N CYS A 165 22.24 -13.90 6.77
CA CYS A 165 21.99 -12.63 6.09
C CYS A 165 20.49 -12.34 5.93
N PHE A 166 19.65 -13.37 5.86
CA PHE A 166 18.19 -13.22 5.70
C PHE A 166 17.42 -13.23 7.02
N LEU A 167 17.93 -13.91 8.05
CA LEU A 167 17.41 -13.83 9.42
C LEU A 167 17.59 -12.42 10.00
N PHE A 168 18.68 -11.73 9.66
CA PHE A 168 18.98 -10.41 10.22
C PHE A 168 17.91 -9.33 9.88
N PRO A 169 17.47 -9.16 8.61
CA PRO A 169 16.36 -8.27 8.25
C PRO A 169 15.01 -8.73 8.80
N SER A 170 14.76 -10.05 8.82
CA SER A 170 13.53 -10.62 9.37
C SER A 170 13.38 -10.32 10.86
N LEU A 171 14.41 -10.58 11.66
CA LEU A 171 14.43 -10.22 13.08
C LEU A 171 14.31 -8.71 13.29
N TYR A 172 15.00 -7.90 12.48
CA TYR A 172 14.92 -6.44 12.57
C TYR A 172 13.50 -5.92 12.34
N SER A 173 12.80 -6.46 11.34
CA SER A 173 11.41 -6.09 11.06
C SER A 173 10.45 -6.46 12.21
N HIS A 174 10.66 -7.63 12.83
CA HIS A 174 9.82 -8.11 13.92
C HIS A 174 10.05 -7.30 15.21
N VAL A 175 11.31 -6.94 15.50
CA VAL A 175 11.70 -6.15 16.67
C VAL A 175 11.23 -4.69 16.54
N SER A 176 11.33 -4.08 15.35
CA SER A 176 10.85 -2.72 15.11
C SER A 176 9.33 -2.62 15.19
N ALA A 177 8.59 -3.58 14.62
CA ALA A 177 7.13 -3.65 14.75
C ALA A 177 6.67 -3.81 16.21
N TRP A 178 7.43 -4.56 17.01
CA TRP A 178 7.17 -4.69 18.45
C TRP A 178 7.49 -3.42 19.24
N ARG A 179 8.52 -2.65 18.82
CA ARG A 179 8.85 -1.34 19.42
C ARG A 179 7.75 -0.31 19.18
N THR A 180 7.25 -0.20 17.95
CA THR A 180 6.18 0.76 17.60
C THR A 180 4.86 0.48 18.32
N ARG A 181 4.50 -0.80 18.55
CA ARG A 181 3.30 -1.16 19.34
C ARG A 181 3.42 -0.73 20.81
N ARG A 182 4.62 -0.70 21.38
CA ARG A 182 4.86 -0.25 22.76
C ARG A 182 4.78 1.26 22.93
N GLU A 183 5.08 2.03 21.88
CA GLU A 183 4.96 3.50 21.91
C GLU A 183 3.50 3.97 21.79
N LEU A 184 2.70 3.36 20.90
CA LEU A 184 1.27 3.70 20.76
C LEU A 184 0.45 3.41 22.04
N THR A 185 0.79 2.35 22.76
CA THR A 185 0.16 2.04 24.07
C THR A 185 0.53 3.07 25.13
N ARG A 186 1.75 3.64 25.08
CA ARG A 186 2.21 4.69 25.99
C ARG A 186 1.55 6.05 25.69
N SER A 187 1.40 6.42 24.41
CA SER A 187 0.66 7.64 24.01
C SER A 187 -0.85 7.56 24.29
N GLY A 188 -1.47 6.38 24.14
CA GLY A 188 -2.88 6.18 24.50
C GLY A 188 -3.16 6.38 26.00
N SER A 189 -2.19 6.10 26.87
CA SER A 189 -2.28 6.37 28.31
C SER A 189 -2.18 7.87 28.63
N GLN A 190 -1.34 8.62 27.91
CA GLN A 190 -1.24 10.07 28.08
C GLN A 190 -2.49 10.80 27.56
N ASN A 191 -3.00 10.41 26.39
CA ASN A 191 -4.20 11.04 25.83
C ASN A 191 -5.45 10.79 26.71
N LYS A 192 -5.55 9.62 27.34
CA LYS A 192 -6.61 9.32 28.33
C LYS A 192 -6.52 10.16 29.59
N ARG A 193 -5.31 10.50 30.06
CA ARG A 193 -5.13 11.42 31.20
C ARG A 193 -5.55 12.85 30.84
N HIS A 194 -5.18 13.31 29.64
CA HIS A 194 -5.54 14.64 29.18
C HIS A 194 -7.06 14.81 28.99
N LEU A 195 -7.75 13.79 28.45
CA LEU A 195 -9.20 13.79 28.31
C LEU A 195 -9.93 13.75 29.67
N LYS A 196 -9.39 13.02 30.66
CA LYS A 196 -9.93 13.02 32.03
C LYS A 196 -9.82 14.41 32.67
N LEU A 197 -8.68 15.09 32.50
CA LEU A 197 -8.47 16.44 33.03
C LEU A 197 -9.43 17.45 32.41
N PHE A 198 -9.67 17.36 31.10
CA PHE A 198 -10.63 18.23 30.41
C PHE A 198 -12.08 17.97 30.85
N LYS A 199 -12.44 16.71 31.11
CA LYS A 199 -13.77 16.35 31.60
C LYS A 199 -14.03 16.85 33.03
N ASP A 200 -13.04 16.71 33.91
CA ASP A 200 -13.12 17.19 35.30
C ASP A 200 -13.27 18.71 35.37
N HIS A 201 -12.48 19.43 34.55
CA HIS A 201 -12.61 20.88 34.43
C HIS A 201 -14.01 21.29 33.95
N ARG A 202 -14.59 20.58 32.96
CA ARG A 202 -15.93 20.88 32.42
C ARG A 202 -17.07 20.63 33.42
N GLU A 203 -16.96 19.63 34.28
CA GLU A 203 -17.98 19.36 35.32
C GLU A 203 -17.93 20.38 36.47
N GLY A 204 -16.77 21.00 36.73
CA GLY A 204 -16.63 22.07 37.72
C GLY A 204 -17.41 23.36 37.40
N TYR A 205 -17.52 23.75 36.12
CA TYR A 205 -18.27 24.96 35.71
C TYR A 205 -19.78 24.77 35.63
N MET A 206 -20.28 23.53 35.65
CA MET A 206 -21.72 23.22 35.64
C MET A 206 -22.32 23.09 37.04
N ARG A 207 -21.52 23.29 38.09
CA ARG A 207 -21.93 23.18 39.51
C ARG A 207 -21.87 24.51 40.28
N LEU A 208 -21.67 25.63 39.59
CA LEU A 208 -21.81 27.00 40.07
C LEU A 208 -23.02 27.64 39.38
#